data_AF-A0A661GAJ5-F1
#
_entry.id   AF-A0A661GAJ5-F1
#
_cell.length_a   1.000
_cell.length_b   1.000
_cell.length_c   1.000
_cell.angle_alpha   90.00
_cell.angle_beta   90.00
_cell.angle_gamma   90.00
#
_symmetry.space_group_name_H-M   'P 1'
#
loop_
_entity.id
_entity.type
_entity.pdbx_description
1 polymer ?
#
loop_
_entity_poly.entity_id
_entity_poly.type
_entity_poly.pdbx_seq_one_letter_code
_entity_poly.pdbx_strand_id
1 'polypeptide(L)' 'MTNLNRAVVLITGATGGFGRQMTSQFMTAGARVILTDLDAGGLATLKAEFDTSSNQIL' A
#
# COMPACT_ATOMS: atom_id res chain seq x y z
N MET A 1 -10.02 10.74 -16.39
CA MET A 1 -9.28 9.88 -15.46
C MET A 1 -9.15 10.60 -14.12
N THR A 2 -9.39 9.92 -13.00
CA THR A 2 -9.31 10.50 -11.65
C THR A 2 -7.84 10.67 -11.24
N ASN A 3 -7.47 11.81 -10.65
CA ASN A 3 -6.14 12.04 -10.11
C ASN A 3 -6.02 11.39 -8.72
N LEU A 4 -5.02 10.53 -8.52
CA LEU A 4 -4.79 9.79 -7.28
C LEU A 4 -3.63 10.37 -6.44
N ASN A 5 -2.95 11.40 -6.94
CA ASN A 5 -1.88 12.05 -6.19
C ASN A 5 -2.43 12.63 -4.88
N ARG A 6 -1.86 12.21 -3.75
CA ARG A 6 -2.27 12.54 -2.38
C ARG A 6 -3.65 12.03 -1.95
N ALA A 7 -4.33 11.22 -2.76
CA ALA A 7 -5.53 10.52 -2.32
C ALA A 7 -5.18 9.56 -1.17
N VAL A 8 -6.12 9.36 -0.24
CA VAL A 8 -5.98 8.35 0.82
C VAL A 8 -6.74 7.10 0.38
N VAL A 9 -6.06 5.96 0.35
CA VAL A 9 -6.60 4.68 -0.12
C VAL A 9 -6.46 3.63 0.98
N LEU A 10 -7.57 3.03 1.41
CA LEU A 10 -7.58 1.88 2.31
C LEU A 10 -7.65 0.59 1.48
N ILE A 11 -6.69 -0.31 1.70
CA ILE A 11 -6.62 -1.61 1.04
C ILE A 11 -6.76 -2.70 2.11
N THR A 12 -7.77 -3.56 1.94
CA THR A 12 -7.97 -4.79 2.72
C THR A 12 -7.46 -5.98 1.93
N GLY A 13 -6.84 -6.96 2.58
CA GLY A 13 -6.20 -8.08 1.87
C GLY A 13 -4.92 -7.64 1.16
N ALA A 14 -4.19 -6.67 1.75
CA ALA A 14 -3.04 -6.00 1.14
C ALA A 14 -1.86 -6.93 0.85
N THR A 15 -1.72 -8.06 1.54
CA THR A 15 -0.60 -9.00 1.35
C THR A 15 -0.87 -10.01 0.24
N GLY A 16 -2.13 -10.21 -0.12
CA GLY A 16 -2.54 -11.06 -1.23
C GLY A 16 -2.09 -10.52 -2.59
N GLY A 17 -2.02 -11.38 -3.61
CA GLY A 17 -1.46 -11.03 -4.93
C GLY A 17 -2.03 -9.75 -5.55
N PHE A 18 -3.35 -9.57 -5.53
CA PHE A 18 -3.98 -8.33 -5.99
C PHE A 18 -3.75 -7.15 -5.05
N GLY A 19 -3.87 -7.34 -3.73
CA GLY A 19 -3.67 -6.29 -2.74
C GLY A 19 -2.27 -5.69 -2.84
N ARG A 20 -1.24 -6.53 -2.99
CA ARG A 20 0.16 -6.11 -3.16
C ARG A 20 0.36 -5.34 -4.47
N GLN A 21 -0.21 -5.82 -5.57
CA GLN A 21 -0.10 -5.14 -6.86
C GLN A 21 -0.82 -3.79 -6.87
N MET A 22 -2.01 -3.71 -6.25
CA MET A 22 -2.75 -2.46 -6.11
C MET A 22 -2.00 -1.47 -5.21
N THR A 23 -1.40 -1.95 -4.11
CA THR A 23 -0.55 -1.13 -3.25
C THR A 23 0.57 -0.45 -4.04
N SER A 24 1.30 -1.22 -4.85
CA SER A 24 2.36 -0.69 -5.71
C SER A 24 1.85 0.37 -6.69
N GLN A 25 0.73 0.12 -7.37
CA GLN A 25 0.14 1.08 -8.31
C GLN A 25 -0.31 2.37 -7.64
N PHE A 26 -0.96 2.29 -6.47
CA PHE A 26 -1.43 3.47 -5.74
C PHE A 26 -0.28 4.29 -5.17
N MET A 27 0.74 3.64 -4.60
CA MET A 27 1.95 4.34 -4.14
C MET A 27 2.67 5.04 -5.31
N THR A 28 2.81 4.35 -6.46
CA THR A 28 3.42 4.93 -7.68
C THR A 28 2.62 6.13 -8.20
N ALA A 29 1.30 6.11 -8.05
CA ALA A 29 0.43 7.23 -8.39
C ALA A 29 0.47 8.39 -7.38
N GLY A 30 1.28 8.31 -6.33
CA GLY A 30 1.42 9.34 -5.29
C GLY A 30 0.33 9.30 -4.22
N ALA A 31 -0.45 8.22 -4.15
CA ALA A 31 -1.44 8.05 -3.09
C ALA A 31 -0.78 7.72 -1.75
N ARG A 32 -1.48 8.01 -0.67
CA ARG A 32 -1.17 7.55 0.69
C ARG A 32 -2.02 6.32 0.95
N VAL A 33 -1.38 5.21 1.26
CA VAL A 33 -2.08 3.93 1.43
C VAL A 33 -2.12 3.53 2.90
N ILE A 34 -3.26 2.98 3.31
CA ILE A 34 -3.46 2.30 4.59
C ILE A 34 -3.68 0.83 4.25
N LEU A 35 -2.86 -0.05 4.80
CA LEU A 35 -2.81 -1.45 4.39
C LEU A 35 -3.26 -2.34 5.53
N THR A 36 -4.27 -3.17 5.27
CA THR A 36 -4.84 -4.08 6.26
C THR A 36 -4.88 -5.49 5.69
N ASP A 37 -4.57 -6.46 6.55
CA ASP A 37 -4.60 -7.89 6.23
C ASP A 37 -4.70 -8.69 7.53
N LEU A 38 -5.14 -9.94 7.42
CA LEU A 38 -5.09 -10.91 8.52
C LEU A 38 -3.67 -11.43 8.73
N ASP A 39 -2.85 -11.46 7.67
CA ASP A 39 -1.47 -11.88 7.73
C ASP A 39 -0.54 -10.73 8.19
N ALA A 40 -0.29 -10.67 9.49
CA ALA A 40 0.64 -9.72 10.09
C ALA A 40 2.09 -9.88 9.59
N GLY A 41 2.51 -11.10 9.25
CA GLY A 41 3.86 -11.38 8.73
C GLY A 41 4.03 -10.86 7.30
N GLY A 42 3.01 -11.06 6.47
CA GLY A 42 2.91 -10.47 5.14
C GLY A 42 2.91 -8.94 5.20
N LEU A 43 2.20 -8.33 6.15
CA LEU A 43 2.20 -6.87 6.33
C LEU A 43 3.58 -6.34 6.73
N ALA A 44 4.30 -7.02 7.63
CA ALA A 44 5.65 -6.62 8.02
C ALA A 44 6.64 -6.69 6.84
N THR A 45 6.55 -7.75 6.04
CA THR A 45 7.36 -7.92 4.82
C THR A 45 7.05 -6.81 3.82
N LEU A 46 5.77 -6.56 3.56
CA LEU A 46 5.32 -5.55 2.62
C LEU A 46 5.71 -4.14 3.09
N LYS A 47 5.62 -3.85 4.39
CA LYS A 47 6.14 -2.60 4.96
C LYS A 47 7.64 -2.45 4.68
N ALA A 48 8.44 -3.49 4.93
CA ALA A 48 9.88 -3.44 4.70
C ALA A 48 10.26 -3.21 3.22
N GLU A 49 9.45 -3.69 2.28
CA GLU A 49 9.63 -3.44 0.84
C GLU A 49 9.43 -1.95 0.47
N PHE A 50 8.49 -1.28 1.13
CA PHE A 50 8.07 0.08 0.76
C PHE A 50 8.60 1.20 1.69
N ASP A 51 9.18 0.88 2.85
CA ASP A 51 9.76 1.85 3.82
C ASP A 51 10.98 2.61 3.27
N THR A 52 11.49 2.23 2.10
CA THR A 52 12.62 2.89 1.42
C THR A 52 12.23 4.24 0.77
N SER A 53 10.94 4.53 0.68
CA SER A 53 10.41 5.77 0.09
C SER A 53 9.77 6.60 1.21
N SER A 54 10.05 7.91 1.30
CA SER A 54 9.58 8.84 2.35
C SER A 54 8.04 9.01 2.52
N ASN A 55 7.23 8.05 2.08
CA ASN A 55 5.79 7.97 2.32
C ASN A 55 5.54 7.03 3.49
N GLN A 56 5.17 7.59 4.65
CA GLN A 56 4.74 6.79 5.79
C GLN A 56 3.55 5.88 5.41
N ILE A 57 3.73 4.59 5.68
CA ILE A 57 2.67 3.58 5.69
C ILE A 57 2.13 3.53 7.12
N LEU A 58 0.84 3.83 7.28
CA LEU A 58 0.11 3.72 8.54
C LEU A 58 -0.54 2.34 8.65
#